data_AF-A0A960WMT2-F1
#
_entry.id   AF-A0A960WMT2-F1
#
_cell.length_a   1.000
_cell.length_b   1.000
_cell.length_c   1.000
_cell.angle_alpha   90.00
_cell.angle_beta   90.00
_cell.angle_gamma   90.00
#
_symmetry.space_group_name_H-M   'P 1'
#
loop_
_entity.id
_entity.type
_entity.pdbx_description
1 polymer ?
#
loop_
_entity_poly.entity_id
_entity_poly.type
_entity_poly.pdbx_seq_one_letter_code
_entity_poly.pdbx_strand_id
1 'polypeptide(L)'
;MSYAWDSEFNALFERCLARYRSGDTDFETYYSEDDLAFLDSIGYRKREFFDFVEDLAEMGEPSLTTAVMIASVRRDYLAEIMGGKKSTHILDPSTLPAKTSETEGIVWFPRILAKARAKLRGELDPNTMYCCGGDRAFLKRHDIAPADFLRAVWAAGDDDQAVLDYVRRNSKA
;
A
#
# COMPACT_ATOMS: atom_id res chain seq x y z
N MET A 1 -18.38 -5.54 9.77
CA MET A 1 -17.86 -4.78 8.62
C MET A 1 -19.03 -4.42 7.73
N SER A 2 -19.14 -3.17 7.28
CA SER A 2 -20.18 -2.74 6.33
C SER A 2 -19.88 -3.26 4.93
N TYR A 3 -20.91 -3.63 4.17
CA TYR A 3 -20.79 -3.96 2.74
C TYR A 3 -20.23 -2.78 1.92
N ALA A 4 -20.47 -1.54 2.38
CA ALA A 4 -20.14 -0.29 1.68
C ALA A 4 -18.85 0.39 2.17
N TRP A 5 -17.89 -0.37 2.72
CA TRP A 5 -16.62 0.15 3.24
C TRP A 5 -15.82 0.96 2.19
N ASP A 6 -15.96 0.64 0.91
CA ASP A 6 -15.30 1.31 -0.21
C ASP A 6 -15.86 2.72 -0.43
N SER A 7 -17.17 2.90 -0.25
CA SER A 7 -17.82 4.21 -0.31
C SER A 7 -17.37 5.10 0.85
N GLU A 8 -17.20 4.52 2.04
CA GLU A 8 -16.65 5.21 3.22
C GLU A 8 -15.19 5.61 3.00
N PHE A 9 -14.37 4.72 2.43
CA PHE A 9 -12.99 5.03 2.01
C PHE A 9 -12.95 6.20 1.03
N ASN A 10 -13.79 6.17 -0.01
CA ASN A 10 -13.84 7.21 -1.04
C ASN A 10 -14.22 8.57 -0.44
N ALA A 11 -15.27 8.60 0.39
CA ALA A 11 -15.73 9.85 1.02
C ALA A 11 -14.67 10.46 1.93
N LEU A 12 -13.98 9.63 2.74
CA LEU A 12 -12.86 10.10 3.56
C LEU A 12 -11.70 10.61 2.69
N PHE A 13 -11.36 9.89 1.62
CA PHE A 13 -10.26 10.27 0.74
C PHE A 13 -10.51 11.60 0.05
N GLU A 14 -11.70 11.79 -0.52
CA GLU A 14 -12.09 13.03 -1.20
C GLU A 14 -12.10 14.22 -0.24
N ARG A 15 -12.59 14.04 0.99
CA ARG A 15 -12.53 15.05 2.06
C ARG A 15 -11.08 15.45 2.36
N CYS A 16 -10.21 14.46 2.62
CA CYS A 16 -8.80 14.70 2.92
C CYS A 16 -8.09 15.38 1.74
N LEU A 17 -8.37 14.96 0.50
CA LEU A 17 -7.79 15.54 -0.71
C LEU A 17 -8.21 16.99 -0.91
N ALA A 18 -9.49 17.31 -0.72
CA ALA A 18 -10.00 18.67 -0.82
C ALA A 18 -9.34 19.58 0.24
N ARG A 19 -9.20 19.08 1.47
CA ARG A 19 -8.56 19.80 2.56
C ARG A 19 -7.07 20.05 2.28
N TYR A 20 -6.33 19.03 1.82
CA TYR A 20 -4.93 19.19 1.44
C TYR A 20 -4.73 20.22 0.32
N ARG A 21 -5.55 20.15 -0.73
CA ARG A 21 -5.52 21.10 -1.85
C ARG A 21 -5.88 22.54 -1.44
N SER A 22 -6.52 22.74 -0.29
CA SER A 22 -6.79 24.07 0.28
C SER A 22 -5.59 24.68 1.02
N GLY A 23 -4.48 23.95 1.13
CA GLY A 23 -3.23 24.41 1.77
C GLY A 23 -3.06 23.96 3.21
N ASP A 24 -4.00 23.19 3.74
CA ASP A 24 -3.82 22.51 5.03
C ASP A 24 -2.91 21.30 4.83
N THR A 25 -1.83 21.22 5.59
CA THR A 25 -0.84 20.12 5.51
C THR A 25 -0.78 19.31 6.81
N ASP A 26 -1.57 19.69 7.82
CA ASP A 26 -1.61 19.02 9.12
C ASP A 26 -2.65 17.90 9.14
N PHE A 27 -2.29 16.79 8.50
CA PHE A 27 -3.17 15.63 8.34
C PHE A 27 -3.61 15.00 9.67
N GLU A 28 -2.91 15.23 10.78
CA GLU A 28 -3.28 14.66 12.08
C GLU A 28 -4.65 15.15 12.56
N THR A 29 -5.10 16.30 12.06
CA THR A 29 -6.38 16.92 12.41
C THR A 29 -7.52 16.56 11.44
N TYR A 30 -7.30 15.66 10.47
CA TYR A 30 -8.25 15.39 9.37
C TYR A 30 -9.39 14.44 9.75
N TYR A 31 -9.19 13.67 10.80
CA TYR A 31 -10.01 12.49 11.10
C TYR A 31 -10.88 12.72 12.32
N SER A 32 -12.16 12.37 12.19
CA SER A 32 -13.06 12.15 13.31
C SER A 32 -12.78 10.80 14.01
N GLU A 33 -13.39 10.56 15.16
CA GLU A 33 -13.31 9.26 15.84
C GLU A 33 -13.84 8.12 14.97
N ASP A 34 -14.92 8.35 14.22
CA ASP A 34 -15.49 7.37 13.28
C ASP A 34 -14.54 7.08 12.12
N ASP A 35 -13.88 8.10 11.55
CA ASP A 35 -12.88 7.91 10.50
C ASP A 35 -11.71 7.04 11.00
N LEU A 36 -11.26 7.25 12.24
CA LEU A 36 -10.19 6.47 12.85
C LEU A 36 -10.63 5.03 13.12
N ALA A 37 -11.85 4.82 13.62
CA ALA A 37 -12.42 3.48 13.81
C ALA A 37 -12.56 2.73 12.48
N PHE A 38 -12.96 3.43 11.42
CA PHE A 38 -13.02 2.89 10.06
C PHE A 38 -11.64 2.45 9.55
N LEU A 39 -10.63 3.34 9.59
CA LEU A 39 -9.28 3.01 9.17
C LEU A 39 -8.72 1.81 9.96
N ASP A 40 -8.99 1.76 11.26
CA ASP A 40 -8.59 0.65 12.12
C ASP A 40 -9.21 -0.68 11.66
N SER A 41 -10.51 -0.65 11.33
CA SER A 41 -11.26 -1.84 10.90
C SER A 41 -10.72 -2.47 9.61
N ILE A 42 -10.12 -1.68 8.72
CA ILE A 42 -9.48 -2.15 7.48
C ILE A 42 -7.97 -2.35 7.62
N GLY A 43 -7.42 -2.17 8.82
CA GLY A 43 -6.01 -2.41 9.13
C GLY A 43 -5.05 -1.32 8.64
N TYR A 44 -5.55 -0.09 8.48
CA TYR A 44 -4.79 1.08 8.04
C TYR A 44 -4.38 1.97 9.22
N ARG A 45 -3.28 2.71 9.03
CA ARG A 45 -2.90 3.85 9.88
C ARG A 45 -3.18 5.18 9.17
N LYS A 46 -3.30 6.27 9.93
CA LYS A 46 -3.55 7.63 9.40
C LYS A 46 -2.55 8.02 8.31
N ARG A 47 -1.25 7.97 8.63
CA ARG A 47 -0.17 8.34 7.71
C ARG A 47 -0.16 7.47 6.45
N GLU A 48 -0.31 6.15 6.61
CA GLU A 48 -0.39 5.20 5.49
C GLU A 48 -1.56 5.49 4.54
N PHE A 49 -2.71 5.91 5.07
CA PHE A 49 -3.83 6.39 4.25
C PHE A 49 -3.49 7.71 3.57
N PHE A 50 -2.97 8.66 4.35
CA PHE A 50 -2.71 10.02 3.90
C PHE A 50 -1.61 10.11 2.84
N ASP A 51 -0.62 9.21 2.84
CA ASP A 51 0.40 9.11 1.80
C ASP A 51 -0.21 9.06 0.40
N PHE A 52 -1.32 8.34 0.21
CA PHE A 52 -2.01 8.27 -1.07
C PHE A 52 -2.72 9.57 -1.44
N VAL A 53 -3.25 10.30 -0.45
CA VAL A 53 -3.91 11.59 -0.63
C VAL A 53 -2.88 12.64 -1.07
N GLU A 54 -1.76 12.70 -0.35
CA GLU A 54 -0.63 13.59 -0.61
C GLU A 54 -0.02 13.31 -1.99
N ASP A 55 0.31 12.04 -2.28
CA ASP A 55 0.87 11.63 -3.56
C ASP A 55 -0.07 11.96 -4.75
N LEU A 56 -1.39 11.75 -4.61
CA LEU A 56 -2.34 12.14 -5.65
C LEU A 56 -2.42 13.67 -5.83
N ALA A 57 -2.32 14.44 -4.75
CA ALA A 57 -2.36 15.89 -4.82
C ALA A 57 -1.11 16.48 -5.48
N GLU A 58 0.06 15.95 -5.16
CA GLU A 58 1.35 16.49 -5.59
C GLU A 58 1.85 15.91 -6.91
N MET A 59 1.63 14.61 -7.13
CA MET A 59 2.18 13.88 -8.27
C MET A 59 1.09 13.41 -9.24
N GLY A 60 -0.19 13.53 -8.90
CA GLY A 60 -1.29 13.05 -9.73
C GLY A 60 -1.45 11.52 -9.72
N GLU A 61 -0.70 10.81 -8.89
CA GLU A 61 -0.73 9.35 -8.80
C GLU A 61 -0.27 8.84 -7.43
N PRO A 62 -0.78 7.68 -6.95
CA PRO A 62 -1.75 6.80 -7.60
C PRO A 62 -3.19 7.32 -7.51
N SER A 63 -4.08 6.85 -8.38
CA SER A 63 -5.49 7.25 -8.36
C SER A 63 -6.22 6.77 -7.09
N LEU A 64 -7.33 7.42 -6.74
CA LEU A 64 -8.24 6.96 -5.68
C LEU A 64 -8.62 5.48 -5.87
N THR A 65 -9.01 5.08 -7.08
CA THR A 65 -9.35 3.68 -7.39
C THR A 65 -8.17 2.75 -7.08
N THR A 66 -6.94 3.16 -7.39
CA THR A 66 -5.75 2.35 -7.05
C THR A 66 -5.57 2.24 -5.54
N ALA A 67 -5.75 3.33 -4.80
CA ALA A 67 -5.67 3.33 -3.34
C ALA A 67 -6.73 2.41 -2.71
N VAL A 68 -7.98 2.44 -3.19
CA VAL A 68 -9.06 1.52 -2.78
C VAL A 68 -8.70 0.08 -3.08
N MET A 69 -8.17 -0.21 -4.27
CA MET A 69 -7.79 -1.57 -4.65
C MET A 69 -6.65 -2.09 -3.77
N ILE A 70 -5.66 -1.27 -3.43
CA ILE A 70 -4.62 -1.62 -2.45
C ILE A 70 -5.23 -1.87 -1.06
N ALA A 71 -6.15 -1.00 -0.63
CA ALA A 71 -6.82 -1.12 0.66
C ALA A 71 -7.65 -2.40 0.77
N SER A 72 -8.29 -2.82 -0.32
CA SER A 72 -9.04 -4.07 -0.37
C SER A 72 -8.17 -5.28 -0.04
N VAL A 73 -6.94 -5.34 -0.59
CA VAL A 73 -6.02 -6.46 -0.33
C VAL A 73 -5.56 -6.47 1.12
N ARG A 74 -5.23 -5.30 1.70
CA ARG A 74 -4.84 -5.18 3.11
C ARG A 74 -5.98 -5.61 4.04
N ARG A 75 -7.20 -5.15 3.78
CA ARG A 75 -8.39 -5.49 4.56
C ARG A 75 -8.64 -6.99 4.55
N ASP A 76 -8.61 -7.61 3.37
CA ASP A 76 -8.85 -9.04 3.22
C ASP A 76 -7.72 -9.84 3.88
N TYR A 77 -6.46 -9.40 3.77
CA TYR A 77 -5.35 -10.06 4.46
C TYR A 77 -5.48 -9.97 5.99
N LEU A 78 -5.93 -8.82 6.53
CA LEU A 78 -6.21 -8.68 7.97
C LEU A 78 -7.27 -9.69 8.41
N ALA A 79 -8.38 -9.79 7.68
CA ALA A 79 -9.50 -10.64 8.04
C ALA A 79 -9.15 -12.13 7.89
N GLU A 80 -8.68 -12.53 6.71
CA GLU A 80 -8.58 -13.93 6.31
C GLU A 80 -7.28 -14.59 6.80
N ILE A 81 -6.18 -13.85 6.85
CA ILE A 81 -4.85 -14.41 7.19
C ILE A 81 -4.43 -14.07 8.62
N MET A 82 -4.71 -12.86 9.08
CA MET A 82 -4.33 -12.42 10.43
C MET A 82 -5.44 -12.62 11.47
N GLY A 83 -6.60 -13.17 11.08
CA GLY A 83 -7.72 -13.42 11.99
C GLY A 83 -8.25 -12.15 12.67
N GLY A 84 -8.20 -11.02 11.97
CA GLY A 84 -8.60 -9.70 12.49
C GLY A 84 -7.61 -9.07 13.48
N LYS A 85 -6.46 -9.70 13.76
CA LYS A 85 -5.48 -9.19 14.74
C LYS A 85 -4.35 -8.45 14.04
N LYS A 86 -4.16 -7.18 14.38
CA LYS A 86 -3.04 -6.38 13.85
C LYS A 86 -1.70 -6.86 14.41
N SER A 87 -0.66 -6.79 13.59
CA SER A 87 0.71 -7.00 14.04
C SER A 87 1.15 -5.87 14.97
N THR A 88 1.95 -6.21 15.98
CA THR A 88 2.64 -5.22 16.83
C THR A 88 4.04 -4.88 16.29
N HIS A 89 4.48 -5.58 15.25
CA HIS A 89 5.77 -5.33 14.61
C HIS A 89 5.67 -4.14 13.66
N ILE A 90 6.72 -3.31 13.66
CA ILE A 90 6.91 -2.22 12.70
C ILE A 90 8.24 -2.47 12.01
N LEU A 91 8.20 -2.51 10.68
CA LEU A 91 9.37 -2.61 9.83
C LEU A 91 10.32 -1.45 10.11
N ASP A 92 11.58 -1.74 10.39
CA ASP A 92 12.62 -0.73 10.43
C ASP A 92 13.01 -0.34 8.99
N PRO A 93 12.80 0.91 8.55
CA PRO A 93 13.12 1.34 7.18
C PRO A 93 14.60 1.17 6.81
N SER A 94 15.52 1.12 7.78
CA SER A 94 16.94 0.87 7.54
C SER A 94 17.24 -0.56 7.09
N THR A 95 16.34 -1.51 7.37
CA THR A 95 16.46 -2.92 6.97
C THR A 95 15.96 -3.19 5.55
N LEU A 96 15.31 -2.21 4.91
CA LEU A 96 14.84 -2.36 3.54
C LEU A 96 16.02 -2.51 2.57
N PRO A 97 15.94 -3.46 1.61
CA PRO A 97 16.93 -3.56 0.54
C PRO A 97 17.17 -2.23 -0.17
N ALA A 98 18.42 -1.99 -0.58
CA ALA A 98 18.80 -0.76 -1.24
C ALA A 98 17.99 -0.56 -2.54
N LYS A 99 17.85 0.71 -2.96
CA LYS A 99 17.14 1.07 -4.20
C LYS A 99 17.75 0.43 -5.46
N THR A 100 19.04 0.08 -5.42
CA THR A 100 19.79 -0.58 -6.49
C THR A 100 19.90 -2.09 -6.32
N SER A 101 19.37 -2.66 -5.22
CA SER A 101 19.38 -4.11 -5.02
C SER A 101 18.54 -4.80 -6.09
N GLU A 102 19.01 -5.96 -6.52
CA GLU A 102 18.36 -6.78 -7.54
C GLU A 102 18.35 -8.25 -7.12
N THR A 103 17.34 -8.97 -7.60
CA THR A 103 17.32 -10.44 -7.62
C THR A 103 17.25 -10.87 -9.07
N GLU A 104 18.20 -11.70 -9.49
CA GLU A 104 18.28 -12.22 -10.86
C GLU A 104 18.11 -11.15 -11.96
N GLY A 105 18.82 -10.02 -11.80
CA GLY A 105 18.83 -8.90 -12.75
C GLY A 105 17.61 -7.98 -12.68
N ILE A 106 16.67 -8.21 -11.77
CA ILE A 106 15.51 -7.34 -11.58
C ILE A 106 15.77 -6.37 -10.43
N VAL A 107 16.28 -5.18 -10.77
CA VAL A 107 16.47 -4.06 -9.84
C VAL A 107 15.14 -3.67 -9.20
N TRP A 108 15.20 -3.27 -7.91
CA TRP A 108 14.06 -2.88 -7.07
C TRP A 108 13.20 -4.03 -6.55
N PHE A 109 13.27 -5.23 -7.16
CA PHE A 109 12.45 -6.38 -6.75
C PHE A 109 12.58 -6.75 -5.26
N PRO A 110 13.79 -6.89 -4.67
CA PRO A 110 13.90 -7.21 -3.24
C PRO A 110 13.21 -6.17 -2.36
N ARG A 111 13.32 -4.90 -2.74
CA ARG A 111 12.80 -3.77 -1.96
C ARG A 111 11.27 -3.73 -2.00
N ILE A 112 10.67 -3.81 -3.19
CA ILE A 112 9.20 -3.81 -3.30
C ILE A 112 8.58 -5.06 -2.68
N LEU A 113 9.24 -6.22 -2.75
CA LEU A 113 8.78 -7.44 -2.09
C LEU A 113 8.73 -7.29 -0.57
N ALA A 114 9.79 -6.75 0.05
CA ALA A 114 9.81 -6.47 1.48
C ALA A 114 8.69 -5.50 1.90
N LYS A 115 8.49 -4.42 1.13
CA LYS A 115 7.42 -3.44 1.37
C LYS A 115 6.03 -4.03 1.18
N ALA A 116 5.83 -4.89 0.17
CA ALA A 116 4.56 -5.57 -0.08
C ALA A 116 4.18 -6.49 1.07
N ARG A 117 5.14 -7.29 1.59
CA ARG A 117 4.93 -8.12 2.78
C ARG A 117 4.57 -7.29 4.01
N ALA A 118 5.31 -6.21 4.25
CA ALA A 118 5.01 -5.29 5.35
C ALA A 118 3.64 -4.62 5.17
N LYS A 119 3.26 -4.23 3.94
CA LYS A 119 1.93 -3.70 3.63
C LYS A 119 0.85 -4.71 3.96
N LEU A 120 0.96 -5.96 3.52
CA LEU A 120 -0.03 -7.00 3.80
C LEU A 120 -0.22 -7.20 5.31
N ARG A 121 0.86 -7.20 6.10
CA ARG A 121 0.82 -7.39 7.55
C ARG A 121 0.46 -6.12 8.34
N GLY A 122 0.38 -4.96 7.69
CA GLY A 122 0.20 -3.67 8.36
C GLY A 122 1.41 -3.26 9.21
N GLU A 123 2.62 -3.56 8.75
CA GLU A 123 3.89 -3.37 9.49
C GLU A 123 4.72 -2.20 8.94
N LEU A 124 4.25 -1.49 7.91
CA LEU A 124 4.97 -0.34 7.37
C LEU A 124 5.15 0.76 8.43
N ASP A 125 6.36 1.31 8.52
CA ASP A 125 6.63 2.49 9.35
C ASP A 125 5.98 3.75 8.74
N PRO A 126 5.70 4.80 9.54
CA PRO A 126 5.05 6.02 9.06
C PRO A 126 5.77 6.74 7.90
N ASN A 127 7.07 6.52 7.71
CA ASN A 127 7.87 7.13 6.65
C ASN A 127 8.11 6.18 5.46
N THR A 128 7.52 4.97 5.48
CA THR A 128 7.60 4.01 4.38
C THR A 128 6.22 3.69 3.86
N MET A 129 5.92 4.11 2.63
CA MET A 129 4.70 3.71 1.93
C MET A 129 4.96 2.60 0.89
N TYR A 130 4.03 1.67 0.73
CA TYR A 130 3.93 0.84 -0.47
C TYR A 130 3.26 1.63 -1.60
N CYS A 131 3.68 1.40 -2.85
CA CYS A 131 3.24 2.15 -4.03
C CYS A 131 3.78 3.59 -4.05
N CYS A 132 4.98 3.85 -3.51
CA CYS A 132 5.68 5.13 -3.71
C CYS A 132 6.16 5.30 -5.17
N GLY A 133 6.70 6.45 -5.55
CA GLY A 133 7.18 6.71 -6.91
C GLY A 133 8.13 5.63 -7.48
N GLY A 134 9.02 5.07 -6.65
CA GLY A 134 9.90 3.96 -7.05
C GLY A 134 9.15 2.64 -7.30
N ASP A 135 8.20 2.29 -6.42
CA ASP A 135 7.36 1.11 -6.62
C ASP A 135 6.47 1.27 -7.86
N ARG A 136 5.89 2.45 -8.07
CA ARG A 136 5.08 2.75 -9.27
C ARG A 136 5.90 2.64 -10.54
N ALA A 137 7.12 3.16 -10.55
CA ALA A 137 8.02 3.03 -11.71
C ALA A 137 8.36 1.57 -12.01
N PHE A 138 8.66 0.78 -10.98
CA PHE A 138 8.88 -0.66 -11.10
C PHE A 138 7.65 -1.38 -11.67
N LEU A 139 6.49 -1.19 -11.03
CA LEU A 139 5.24 -1.86 -11.40
C LEU A 139 4.79 -1.51 -12.82
N LYS A 140 4.92 -0.24 -13.24
CA LYS A 140 4.63 0.21 -14.60
C LYS A 140 5.55 -0.45 -15.64
N ARG A 141 6.86 -0.59 -15.34
CA ARG A 141 7.81 -1.27 -16.24
C ARG A 141 7.41 -2.71 -16.50
N HIS A 142 6.83 -3.35 -15.50
CA HIS A 142 6.40 -4.74 -15.55
C HIS A 142 4.90 -4.91 -15.84
N ASP A 143 4.18 -3.84 -16.22
CA ASP A 143 2.73 -3.84 -16.53
C ASP A 143 1.86 -4.51 -15.44
N ILE A 144 2.19 -4.27 -14.17
CA ILE A 144 1.50 -4.86 -13.00
C ILE A 144 0.77 -3.77 -12.22
N ALA A 145 -0.51 -3.98 -11.93
CA ALA A 145 -1.23 -3.10 -11.02
C ALA A 145 -0.75 -3.30 -9.56
N PRO A 146 -0.63 -2.24 -8.74
CA PRO A 146 -0.13 -2.36 -7.37
C PRO A 146 -0.91 -3.35 -6.48
N ALA A 147 -2.23 -3.43 -6.65
CA ALA A 147 -3.05 -4.39 -5.90
C ALA A 147 -2.80 -5.84 -6.35
N ASP A 148 -2.53 -6.06 -7.64
CA ASP A 148 -2.28 -7.39 -8.18
C ASP A 148 -0.90 -7.92 -7.76
N PHE A 149 0.10 -7.04 -7.66
CA PHE A 149 1.37 -7.39 -7.04
C PHE A 149 1.20 -7.84 -5.57
N LEU A 150 0.39 -7.12 -4.77
CA LEU A 150 0.10 -7.55 -3.40
C LEU A 150 -0.60 -8.91 -3.35
N ARG A 151 -1.55 -9.17 -4.26
CA ARG A 151 -2.21 -10.48 -4.35
C ARG A 151 -1.24 -11.58 -4.78
N ALA A 152 -0.31 -11.31 -5.69
CA ALA A 152 0.72 -12.26 -6.07
C ALA A 152 1.66 -12.58 -4.90
N VAL A 153 2.08 -11.56 -4.14
CA VAL A 153 2.90 -11.74 -2.92
C VAL A 153 2.14 -12.53 -1.86
N TRP A 154 0.85 -12.24 -1.66
CA TRP A 154 0.00 -13.02 -0.76
C TRP A 154 -0.07 -14.49 -1.21
N ALA A 155 -0.44 -14.74 -2.48
CA ALA A 155 -0.59 -16.10 -3.00
C ALA A 155 0.71 -16.92 -2.94
N ALA A 156 1.87 -16.28 -3.10
CA ALA A 156 3.18 -16.93 -3.04
C ALA A 156 3.64 -17.25 -1.60
N GLY A 157 3.15 -16.54 -0.59
CA GLY A 157 3.61 -16.71 0.80
C GLY A 157 5.11 -16.43 0.94
N ASP A 158 5.86 -17.46 1.32
CA ASP A 158 7.33 -17.40 1.49
C ASP A 158 8.12 -17.76 0.21
N ASP A 159 7.43 -18.11 -0.88
CA ASP A 159 8.05 -18.43 -2.17
C ASP A 159 8.38 -17.15 -2.96
N ASP A 160 9.57 -16.59 -2.71
CA ASP A 160 10.08 -15.42 -3.44
C ASP A 160 10.19 -15.68 -4.95
N GLN A 161 10.48 -16.92 -5.35
CA GLN A 161 10.64 -17.30 -6.75
C GLN A 161 9.30 -17.18 -7.49
N ALA A 162 8.19 -17.60 -6.87
CA ALA A 162 6.86 -17.48 -7.48
C ALA A 162 6.47 -16.01 -7.76
N VAL A 163 6.85 -15.07 -6.88
CA VAL A 163 6.64 -13.63 -7.12
C VAL A 163 7.54 -13.13 -8.24
N LEU A 164 8.80 -13.57 -8.27
CA LEU A 164 9.75 -13.20 -9.33
C LEU A 164 9.28 -13.68 -10.71
N ASP A 165 8.79 -14.92 -10.79
CA ASP A 165 8.24 -15.50 -12.01
C ASP A 165 6.94 -14.80 -12.44
N TYR A 166 6.12 -14.33 -11.49
CA TYR A 166 4.99 -13.46 -11.79
C TYR A 166 5.45 -12.13 -12.41
N VAL A 167 6.49 -11.48 -11.87
CA VAL A 167 7.03 -10.24 -12.44
C VAL A 167 7.56 -10.45 -13.86
N ARG A 168 8.32 -11.53 -14.09
CA ARG A 168 8.90 -11.86 -15.40
C ARG A 168 7.83 -12.08 -16.47
N ARG A 169 6.76 -12.79 -16.14
CA ARG A 169 5.67 -13.08 -17.10
C ARG A 169 4.92 -11.84 -17.57
N ASN A 170 4.87 -10.78 -16.77
CA ASN A 170 4.20 -9.52 -17.12
C ASN A 170 5.16 -8.49 -17.74
N SER A 171 6.47 -8.74 -17.66
CA SER A 171 7.47 -7.90 -18.34
C SER A 171 7.29 -8.05 -19.84
N LYS A 172 6.94 -6.95 -20.54
CA LYS A 172 7.04 -6.92 -22.00
C LYS A 172 8.53 -7.11 -22.35
N ALA A 173 8.79 -8.01 -23.30
CA ALA A 173 10.12 -8.22 -23.87
C ALA A 173 10.68 -6.92 -24.46
#